data_AF-A0A4Y7M267-F1
#
_entry.id   AF-A0A4Y7M267-F1
#
_cell.length_a   1.000
_cell.length_b   1.000
_cell.length_c   1.000
_cell.angle_alpha   90.00
_cell.angle_beta   90.00
_cell.angle_gamma   90.00
#
_symmetry.space_group_name_H-M   'P 1'
#
loop_
_entity.id
_entity.type
_entity.pdbx_description
1 polymer ?
#
loop_
_entity_poly.entity_id
_entity_poly.type
_entity_poly.pdbx_seq_one_letter_code
_entity_poly.pdbx_strand_id
1 'polypeptide(L)'
;MGPDGDVREIQGYAKDNNKENRSTSTSISSPRSTLRRQAKANNNLLLPRFYYPTGRPISKEQLDASLLRLAATFQQLPNCQASREHFGTIAKACGCPYYWKAILFIASGGEKLGHVTLETFTDFWGKIINNYHDEASRFVQLLTMINLNVNVSRTDNNLNTSMNNCAGSGRFYLIPEDFVPLVQDVVDTHPGLTFLKEAAEFHSRYVHTVIARIYYNVNRSWSGHITLTELRHSNLLATIRLLEEEEDINQITDYFSYEHFYVIYCKFWELDKDHDLFIDKKDLARHNDHALSSKMIDRIFSGAVTRGVPHNNRMVKFGNTNTNMNNQPRMSYTEFVWFLISEEDKRHSTAIEYWFRCMDLDGDGFLSMYELEYFYEEQLQRMESLGIETLPFEDCLCQMLDMIHPAVPGKISLNDLKRCQMTPIFFDTFFNLEKYLDHEQRDPFASQRDPDSENGDEILKISDWDRYAAEEYELLVAEEGGPDHGEDMFMREEMTTGEEDGNDHSSLPLSMERDVIMADSDVNDGHDDYSPLSVHSSLGLGNAGHRSLFSVTPCSIEYQY
;
A
#
# COMPACT_ATOMS: atom_id res chain seq x y z
N MET A 1 61.37 -50.97 -25.61
CA MET A 1 62.50 -50.02 -25.80
C MET A 1 62.00 -48.65 -25.38
N GLY A 2 62.43 -48.16 -24.21
CA GLY A 2 62.45 -46.71 -23.91
C GLY A 2 63.87 -46.16 -24.21
N PRO A 3 64.20 -44.88 -23.93
CA PRO A 3 63.54 -44.01 -22.94
C PRO A 3 63.45 -42.47 -23.27
N ASP A 4 62.76 -41.75 -22.37
CA ASP A 4 62.98 -40.41 -21.76
C ASP A 4 63.21 -39.08 -22.55
N GLY A 5 62.38 -38.06 -22.22
CA GLY A 5 62.80 -36.98 -21.28
C GLY A 5 63.22 -35.57 -21.78
N ASP A 6 62.37 -34.57 -21.49
CA ASP A 6 62.63 -33.22 -20.92
C ASP A 6 62.90 -31.88 -21.71
N VAL A 7 61.88 -30.99 -21.62
CA VAL A 7 61.78 -29.55 -21.17
C VAL A 7 62.56 -28.39 -21.86
N ARG A 8 61.83 -27.35 -22.38
CA ARG A 8 61.74 -25.92 -21.91
C ARG A 8 61.13 -24.90 -22.93
N GLU A 9 60.02 -24.27 -22.50
CA GLU A 9 59.51 -22.87 -22.60
C GLU A 9 60.45 -21.74 -23.14
N ILE A 10 60.07 -20.54 -23.65
CA ILE A 10 58.83 -19.68 -23.69
C ILE A 10 58.95 -18.58 -24.78
N GLN A 11 57.80 -18.01 -25.18
CA GLN A 11 57.45 -16.85 -26.06
C GLN A 11 58.19 -15.50 -25.77
N GLY A 12 58.13 -14.42 -26.57
CA GLY A 12 57.36 -14.07 -27.77
C GLY A 12 57.69 -12.64 -28.25
N TYR A 13 57.21 -12.26 -29.44
CA TYR A 13 57.27 -10.89 -29.99
C TYR A 13 55.93 -10.52 -30.65
N ALA A 14 55.45 -9.30 -30.38
CA ALA A 14 54.14 -8.80 -30.77
C ALA A 14 54.14 -7.99 -32.09
N LYS A 15 53.06 -8.21 -32.84
CA LYS A 15 52.41 -7.50 -33.98
C LYS A 15 52.04 -6.04 -33.67
N ASP A 16 51.63 -5.14 -34.57
CA ASP A 16 51.40 -5.04 -36.03
C ASP A 16 51.27 -3.52 -36.35
N ASN A 17 51.60 -3.08 -37.59
CA ASN A 17 51.53 -1.68 -38.02
C ASN A 17 50.71 -1.51 -39.33
N ASN A 18 49.57 -0.81 -39.21
CA ASN A 18 49.11 0.34 -40.01
C ASN A 18 49.22 0.40 -41.56
N LYS A 19 48.05 0.62 -42.18
CA LYS A 19 47.59 1.85 -42.91
C LYS A 19 47.18 1.67 -44.39
N GLU A 20 45.91 2.00 -44.64
CA GLU A 20 45.43 2.60 -45.89
C GLU A 20 44.51 3.81 -45.62
N ASN A 21 44.75 4.85 -46.41
CA ASN A 21 43.84 5.80 -47.06
C ASN A 21 42.94 6.79 -46.30
N ARG A 22 42.76 7.93 -46.99
CA ARG A 22 42.35 9.25 -46.53
C ARG A 22 41.08 9.66 -47.27
N SER A 23 40.01 10.01 -46.55
CA SER A 23 38.96 10.91 -47.03
C SER A 23 38.11 11.47 -45.87
N THR A 24 38.05 12.80 -45.81
CA THR A 24 36.96 13.67 -45.32
C THR A 24 36.19 13.27 -44.05
N SER A 25 36.46 13.96 -42.94
CA SER A 25 35.46 14.18 -41.89
C SER A 25 35.58 15.58 -41.27
N THR A 26 34.45 16.27 -41.30
CA THR A 26 34.08 17.44 -40.52
C THR A 26 34.49 17.23 -39.06
N SER A 27 35.35 18.10 -38.52
CA SER A 27 35.71 18.07 -37.11
C SER A 27 34.52 18.50 -36.27
N ILE A 28 33.69 17.54 -35.88
CA ILE A 28 32.77 17.67 -34.75
C ILE A 28 33.66 17.94 -33.54
N SER A 29 33.72 19.21 -33.11
CA SER A 29 34.41 19.58 -31.90
C SER A 29 33.78 18.80 -30.74
N SER A 30 34.54 17.87 -30.18
CA SER A 30 34.08 17.09 -29.03
C SER A 30 33.54 18.02 -27.93
N PRO A 31 32.41 17.67 -27.27
CA PRO A 31 31.86 18.44 -26.15
C PRO A 31 32.85 18.58 -24.97
N ARG A 32 33.91 17.77 -24.98
CA ARG A 32 35.05 17.83 -24.05
C ARG A 32 35.84 19.13 -24.15
N SER A 33 35.89 19.79 -25.31
CA SER A 33 36.72 21.00 -25.50
C SER A 33 36.04 22.28 -24.98
N THR A 34 34.71 22.36 -25.07
CA THR A 34 33.89 23.47 -24.57
C THR A 34 33.83 23.49 -23.05
N LEU A 35 33.63 22.32 -22.42
CA LEU A 35 33.69 22.15 -20.96
C LEU A 35 35.04 22.57 -20.37
N ARG A 36 36.15 22.23 -21.05
CA ARG A 36 37.51 22.60 -20.61
C ARG A 36 37.79 24.10 -20.70
N ARG A 37 37.12 24.81 -21.62
CA ARG A 37 37.27 26.27 -21.78
C ARG A 37 36.45 27.04 -20.75
N GLN A 38 35.25 26.55 -20.41
CA GLN A 38 34.43 27.09 -19.32
C GLN A 38 35.03 26.81 -17.93
N ALA A 39 35.68 25.67 -17.76
CA ALA A 39 36.40 25.31 -16.53
C ALA A 39 37.56 26.26 -16.15
N LYS A 40 38.21 26.90 -17.14
CA LYS A 40 39.32 27.83 -16.89
C LYS A 40 38.87 29.25 -16.51
N ALA A 41 37.60 29.59 -16.72
CA ALA A 41 37.05 30.90 -16.37
C ALA A 41 36.42 30.94 -14.97
N ASN A 42 35.96 29.79 -14.44
CA ASN A 42 35.34 29.68 -13.12
C ASN A 42 36.21 28.83 -12.19
N ASN A 43 37.16 29.47 -11.54
CA ASN A 43 38.09 28.82 -10.61
C ASN A 43 37.47 28.31 -9.29
N ASN A 44 36.14 28.29 -9.13
CA ASN A 44 35.53 27.96 -7.83
C ASN A 44 34.35 26.99 -7.80
N LEU A 45 33.98 26.25 -8.86
CA LEU A 45 33.16 25.01 -8.79
C LEU A 45 33.10 24.35 -10.18
N LEU A 46 33.97 23.36 -10.41
CA LEU A 46 33.97 22.56 -11.66
C LEU A 46 32.75 21.62 -11.78
N LEU A 47 32.08 21.35 -10.65
CA LEU A 47 30.85 20.59 -10.56
C LEU A 47 29.91 21.35 -9.61
N PRO A 48 28.83 21.98 -10.11
CA PRO A 48 27.82 22.58 -9.23
C PRO A 48 27.22 21.49 -8.33
N ARG A 49 26.65 21.89 -7.18
CA ARG A 49 25.89 20.96 -6.33
C ARG A 49 24.80 20.31 -7.18
N PHE A 50 24.75 18.98 -7.20
CA PHE A 50 23.78 18.20 -7.97
C PHE A 50 22.86 17.37 -7.07
N TYR A 51 23.28 17.13 -5.82
CA TYR A 51 22.50 16.40 -4.83
C TYR A 51 21.74 17.35 -3.90
N TYR A 52 20.41 17.23 -3.94
CA TYR A 52 19.45 18.05 -3.23
C TYR A 52 18.39 17.14 -2.56
N PRO A 53 18.63 16.66 -1.33
CA PRO A 53 17.75 15.69 -0.66
C PRO A 53 16.29 16.15 -0.57
N THR A 54 16.08 17.42 -0.22
CA THR A 54 14.76 18.04 -0.01
C THR A 54 14.32 18.89 -1.21
N GLY A 55 14.87 18.63 -2.40
CA GLY A 55 14.58 19.42 -3.60
C GLY A 55 15.50 20.63 -3.76
N ARG A 56 15.43 21.28 -4.93
CA ARG A 56 16.27 22.44 -5.23
C ARG A 56 15.73 23.67 -4.48
N PRO A 57 16.58 24.42 -3.75
CA PRO A 57 16.16 25.60 -3.01
C PRO A 57 15.34 26.57 -3.87
N ILE A 58 14.23 27.02 -3.32
CA ILE A 58 13.43 28.08 -3.94
C ILE A 58 14.09 29.44 -3.75
N SER A 59 13.73 30.40 -4.61
CA SER A 59 14.22 31.78 -4.51
C SER A 59 13.62 32.50 -3.30
N LYS A 60 14.32 33.52 -2.79
CA LYS A 60 13.83 34.33 -1.67
C LYS A 60 12.54 35.08 -2.05
N GLU A 61 12.44 35.52 -3.30
CA GLU A 61 11.24 36.17 -3.83
C GLU A 61 10.01 35.25 -3.78
N GLN A 62 10.17 33.95 -4.07
CA GLN A 62 9.08 32.97 -3.98
C GLN A 62 8.65 32.71 -2.54
N LEU A 63 9.60 32.66 -1.60
CA LEU A 63 9.30 32.55 -0.17
C LEU A 63 8.48 33.75 0.31
N ASP A 64 8.99 34.96 0.06
CA ASP A 64 8.36 36.21 0.49
C ASP A 64 6.95 36.34 -0.13
N ALA A 65 6.79 35.99 -1.41
CA ALA A 65 5.48 35.98 -2.07
C ALA A 65 4.49 34.98 -1.44
N SER A 66 4.97 33.80 -1.00
CA SER A 66 4.13 32.82 -0.31
C SER A 66 3.66 33.33 1.06
N LEU A 67 4.56 33.95 1.84
CA LEU A 67 4.23 34.48 3.16
C LEU A 67 3.28 35.69 3.07
N LEU A 68 3.46 36.55 2.06
CA LEU A 68 2.55 37.68 1.81
C LEU A 68 1.14 37.21 1.46
N ARG A 69 1.00 36.18 0.61
CA ARG A 69 -0.32 35.58 0.31
C ARG A 69 -1.00 35.05 1.57
N LEU A 70 -0.25 34.33 2.41
CA LEU A 70 -0.78 33.80 3.66
C LEU A 70 -1.23 34.90 4.62
N ALA A 71 -0.41 35.94 4.80
CA ALA A 71 -0.79 37.09 5.62
C ALA A 71 -2.10 37.73 5.15
N ALA A 72 -2.27 37.90 3.84
CA ALA A 72 -3.51 38.43 3.27
C ALA A 72 -4.72 37.51 3.52
N THR A 73 -4.54 36.18 3.42
CA THR A 73 -5.61 35.20 3.69
C THR A 73 -6.06 35.23 5.15
N PHE A 74 -5.12 35.23 6.12
CA PHE A 74 -5.46 35.26 7.54
C PHE A 74 -6.09 36.60 7.97
N GLN A 75 -5.72 37.71 7.34
CA GLN A 75 -6.33 39.02 7.64
C GLN A 75 -7.83 39.09 7.29
N GLN A 76 -8.32 38.20 6.42
CA GLN A 76 -9.75 38.09 6.10
C GLN A 76 -10.52 37.26 7.13
N LEU A 77 -9.81 36.56 8.03
CA LEU A 77 -10.41 35.69 9.04
C LEU A 77 -10.70 36.46 10.35
N PRO A 78 -11.77 36.07 11.08
CA PRO A 78 -12.04 36.66 12.38
C PRO A 78 -10.85 36.47 13.33
N ASN A 79 -10.42 37.55 13.99
CA ASN A 79 -9.28 37.59 14.91
C ASN A 79 -7.93 37.14 14.31
N CYS A 80 -7.80 37.05 12.98
CA CYS A 80 -6.63 36.44 12.32
C CYS A 80 -6.37 35.00 12.81
N GLN A 81 -7.44 34.27 13.11
CA GLN A 81 -7.42 32.89 13.59
C GLN A 81 -8.12 31.97 12.58
N ALA A 82 -7.52 30.82 12.32
CA ALA A 82 -8.04 29.81 11.41
C ALA A 82 -8.41 28.53 12.17
N SER A 83 -9.69 28.21 12.21
CA SER A 83 -10.20 26.88 12.60
C SER A 83 -10.08 25.89 11.43
N ARG A 84 -10.35 24.60 11.68
CA ARG A 84 -10.25 23.51 10.69
C ARG A 84 -10.97 23.80 9.36
N GLU A 85 -12.13 24.46 9.39
CA GLU A 85 -12.92 24.79 8.19
C GLU A 85 -12.20 25.77 7.24
N HIS A 86 -11.34 26.64 7.76
CA HIS A 86 -10.64 27.65 6.98
C HIS A 86 -9.40 27.09 6.25
N PHE A 87 -8.98 25.87 6.60
CA PHE A 87 -7.72 25.32 6.10
C PHE A 87 -7.75 24.88 4.64
N GLY A 88 -8.93 24.75 4.03
CA GLY A 88 -9.05 24.60 2.58
C GLY A 88 -8.48 25.83 1.84
N THR A 89 -8.89 27.03 2.25
CA THR A 89 -8.39 28.29 1.68
C THR A 89 -6.92 28.51 2.00
N ILE A 90 -6.46 28.13 3.20
CA ILE A 90 -5.05 28.23 3.60
C ILE A 90 -4.18 27.28 2.79
N ALA A 91 -4.62 26.04 2.54
CA ALA A 91 -3.91 25.08 1.69
C ALA A 91 -3.69 25.66 0.29
N LYS A 92 -4.73 26.30 -0.30
CA LYS A 92 -4.61 27.00 -1.58
C LYS A 92 -3.65 28.19 -1.54
N ALA A 93 -3.67 28.99 -0.47
CA ALA A 93 -2.73 30.11 -0.29
C ALA A 93 -1.27 29.64 -0.18
N CYS A 94 -1.04 28.47 0.43
CA CYS A 94 0.24 27.76 0.47
C CYS A 94 0.68 27.18 -0.89
N GLY A 95 -0.22 27.09 -1.87
CA GLY A 95 0.02 26.38 -3.13
C GLY A 95 0.02 24.85 -2.97
N CYS A 96 -0.69 24.34 -1.96
CA CYS A 96 -0.87 22.91 -1.72
C CYS A 96 -2.23 22.43 -2.28
N PRO A 97 -2.38 21.12 -2.57
CA PRO A 97 -3.67 20.49 -2.86
C PRO A 97 -4.70 20.74 -1.73
N TYR A 98 -5.98 20.82 -2.07
CA TYR A 98 -7.04 21.12 -1.09
C TYR A 98 -7.08 20.12 0.07
N TYR A 99 -6.95 18.83 -0.21
CA TYR A 99 -6.95 17.76 0.79
C TYR A 99 -5.70 17.73 1.69
N TRP A 100 -4.76 18.67 1.54
CA TRP A 100 -3.72 18.88 2.55
C TRP A 100 -4.23 19.69 3.76
N LYS A 101 -5.48 20.17 3.73
CA LYS A 101 -6.07 21.01 4.78
C LYS A 101 -5.96 20.42 6.19
N ALA A 102 -6.30 19.15 6.38
CA ALA A 102 -6.20 18.50 7.69
C ALA A 102 -4.75 18.36 8.14
N ILE A 103 -3.87 17.84 7.29
CA ILE A 103 -2.47 17.64 7.67
C ILE A 103 -1.77 18.97 7.98
N LEU A 104 -2.11 20.06 7.28
CA LEU A 104 -1.60 21.41 7.58
C LEU A 104 -2.13 21.92 8.92
N PHE A 105 -3.42 21.71 9.22
CA PHE A 105 -4.02 22.12 10.49
C PHE A 105 -3.39 21.38 11.67
N ILE A 106 -3.26 20.06 11.57
CA ILE A 106 -2.75 19.21 12.64
C ILE A 106 -1.24 19.45 12.84
N ALA A 107 -0.46 19.49 11.75
CA ALA A 107 1.00 19.69 11.83
C ALA A 107 1.37 21.08 12.39
N SER A 108 0.54 22.10 12.17
CA SER A 108 0.71 23.44 12.75
C SER A 108 0.19 23.57 14.20
N GLY A 109 -0.32 22.49 14.79
CA GLY A 109 -0.75 22.44 16.19
C GLY A 109 -2.21 22.86 16.43
N GLY A 110 -3.02 22.94 15.38
CA GLY A 110 -4.40 23.42 15.45
C GLY A 110 -5.33 22.58 16.34
N GLU A 111 -5.09 21.28 16.49
CA GLU A 111 -5.93 20.42 17.35
C GLU A 111 -5.87 20.80 18.84
N LYS A 112 -4.72 21.30 19.32
CA LYS A 112 -4.54 21.63 20.74
C LYS A 112 -5.39 22.83 21.18
N LEU A 113 -5.58 23.80 20.30
CA LEU A 113 -6.26 25.07 20.59
C LEU A 113 -7.58 25.22 19.83
N GLY A 114 -7.91 24.30 18.92
CA GLY A 114 -9.03 24.39 17.98
C GLY A 114 -8.84 25.41 16.86
N HIS A 115 -7.74 26.18 16.88
CA HIS A 115 -7.43 27.21 15.90
C HIS A 115 -5.91 27.46 15.80
N VAL A 116 -5.48 28.12 14.72
CA VAL A 116 -4.09 28.54 14.48
C VAL A 116 -4.08 30.04 14.19
N THR A 117 -3.12 30.79 14.74
CA THR A 117 -2.97 32.23 14.49
C THR A 117 -2.06 32.49 13.29
N LEU A 118 -2.16 33.68 12.69
CA LEU A 118 -1.26 34.08 11.61
C LEU A 118 0.22 33.99 11.99
N GLU A 119 0.58 34.43 13.20
CA GLU A 119 1.96 34.43 13.69
C GLU A 119 2.52 33.00 13.76
N THR A 120 1.80 32.08 14.41
CA THR A 120 2.25 30.71 14.57
C THR A 120 2.30 29.96 13.23
N PHE A 121 1.33 30.20 12.34
CA PHE A 121 1.31 29.57 11.03
C PHE A 121 2.41 30.10 10.10
N THR A 122 2.68 31.41 10.12
CA THR A 122 3.73 32.03 9.28
C THR A 122 5.10 31.49 9.66
N ASP A 123 5.38 31.38 10.96
CA ASP A 123 6.63 30.80 11.47
C ASP A 123 6.76 29.32 11.09
N PHE A 124 5.68 28.55 11.25
CA PHE A 124 5.63 27.15 10.87
C PHE A 124 5.88 26.96 9.36
N TRP A 125 5.09 27.63 8.53
CA TRP A 125 5.16 27.48 7.07
C TRP A 125 6.45 28.04 6.48
N GLY A 126 6.96 29.13 7.05
CA GLY A 126 8.28 29.67 6.71
C GLY A 126 9.40 28.66 6.93
N LYS A 127 9.37 27.92 8.05
CA LYS A 127 10.32 26.82 8.30
C LYS A 127 10.17 25.68 7.29
N ILE A 128 8.93 25.29 6.96
CA ILE A 128 8.67 24.22 5.98
C ILE A 128 9.23 24.60 4.60
N ILE A 129 8.84 25.74 4.05
CA ILE A 129 9.26 26.15 2.70
C ILE A 129 10.79 26.38 2.62
N ASN A 130 11.40 26.89 3.70
CA ASN A 130 12.83 27.19 3.73
C ASN A 130 13.71 25.92 3.79
N ASN A 131 13.18 24.79 4.27
CA ASN A 131 13.93 23.54 4.42
C ASN A 131 13.51 22.45 3.42
N TYR A 132 12.27 22.50 2.93
CA TYR A 132 11.65 21.51 2.05
C TYR A 132 11.13 22.19 0.78
N HIS A 133 11.78 21.90 -0.34
CA HIS A 133 11.72 22.74 -1.53
C HIS A 133 10.91 22.15 -2.68
N ASP A 134 10.53 20.88 -2.58
CA ASP A 134 9.57 20.24 -3.48
C ASP A 134 8.35 19.74 -2.71
N GLU A 135 7.31 19.36 -3.46
CA GLU A 135 6.05 18.93 -2.89
C GLU A 135 6.19 17.65 -2.06
N ALA A 136 6.89 16.63 -2.57
CA ALA A 136 7.10 15.36 -1.88
C ALA A 136 7.79 15.55 -0.52
N SER A 137 8.82 16.40 -0.47
CA SER A 137 9.55 16.68 0.77
C SER A 137 8.73 17.46 1.79
N ARG A 138 7.87 18.39 1.35
CA ARG A 138 6.91 19.06 2.23
C ARG A 138 5.86 18.08 2.74
N PHE A 139 5.31 17.24 1.87
CA PHE A 139 4.31 16.25 2.23
C PHE A 139 4.82 15.28 3.31
N VAL A 140 5.98 14.65 3.08
CA VAL A 140 6.59 13.74 4.08
C VAL A 140 6.84 14.45 5.40
N GLN A 141 7.36 15.69 5.35
CA GLN A 141 7.60 16.45 6.58
C GLN A 141 6.30 16.75 7.34
N LEU A 142 5.23 17.16 6.64
CA LEU A 142 3.95 17.47 7.27
C LEU A 142 3.38 16.25 7.99
N LEU A 143 3.33 15.11 7.31
CA LEU A 143 2.78 13.87 7.87
C LEU A 143 3.61 13.38 9.06
N THR A 144 4.93 13.38 8.97
CA THR A 144 5.79 12.92 10.08
C THR A 144 5.74 13.84 11.30
N MET A 145 5.48 15.14 11.11
CA MET A 145 5.29 16.08 12.22
C MET A 145 4.00 15.82 13.01
N ILE A 146 2.95 15.30 12.38
CA ILE A 146 1.68 14.99 13.05
C ILE A 146 1.91 13.93 14.12
N ASN A 147 2.54 12.81 13.77
CA ASN A 147 2.76 11.71 14.71
C ASN A 147 3.76 12.05 15.83
N LEU A 148 4.73 12.93 15.58
CA LEU A 148 5.56 13.49 16.66
C LEU A 148 4.74 14.32 17.65
N ASN A 149 3.78 15.12 17.17
CA ASN A 149 2.92 15.94 18.03
C ASN A 149 1.90 15.11 18.83
N VAL A 150 1.44 13.97 18.27
CA VAL A 150 0.54 13.02 18.96
C VAL A 150 1.29 12.31 20.10
N ASN A 151 2.49 11.79 19.85
CA ASN A 151 3.28 11.07 20.86
C ASN A 151 3.68 11.97 22.04
N VAL A 152 4.07 13.23 21.78
CA VAL A 152 4.38 14.20 22.85
C VAL A 152 3.14 14.55 23.69
N SER A 153 1.94 14.48 23.11
CA SER A 153 0.69 14.76 23.84
C SER A 153 0.26 13.58 24.72
N ARG A 154 0.77 12.36 24.48
CA ARG A 154 0.49 11.16 25.30
C ARG A 154 1.43 11.02 26.51
N THR A 155 2.62 11.63 26.51
CA THR A 155 3.63 11.41 27.57
C THR A 155 3.84 12.52 28.59
N ASP A 156 3.41 13.78 28.38
CA ASP A 156 3.80 14.85 29.32
C ASP A 156 2.66 15.81 29.71
N ASN A 157 2.02 15.54 30.86
CA ASN A 157 1.29 16.55 31.64
C ASN A 157 2.21 17.35 32.58
N ASN A 158 3.54 17.22 32.47
CA ASN A 158 4.43 17.88 33.42
C ASN A 158 5.87 18.13 32.93
N LEU A 159 6.05 18.90 31.85
CA LEU A 159 7.23 19.76 31.72
C LEU A 159 7.02 20.86 30.67
N ASN A 160 7.19 22.12 31.10
CA ASN A 160 7.37 23.28 30.21
C ASN A 160 8.66 23.11 29.40
N THR A 161 8.61 22.40 28.28
CA THR A 161 9.70 22.37 27.30
C THR A 161 9.29 23.12 26.05
N SER A 162 10.08 24.15 25.77
CA SER A 162 9.95 25.12 24.68
C SER A 162 9.65 24.48 23.32
N MET A 163 8.56 24.94 22.70
CA MET A 163 8.00 24.62 21.39
C MET A 163 8.93 24.95 20.18
N ASN A 164 10.22 25.23 20.41
CA ASN A 164 11.08 25.92 19.45
C ASN A 164 12.09 25.06 18.68
N ASN A 165 12.21 23.74 18.92
CA ASN A 165 13.29 22.93 18.31
C ASN A 165 12.87 21.65 17.56
N CYS A 166 11.60 21.45 17.19
CA CYS A 166 11.17 20.25 16.44
C CYS A 166 11.46 20.29 14.91
N ALA A 167 12.16 21.31 14.40
CA ALA A 167 12.39 21.48 12.95
C ALA A 167 13.54 20.62 12.37
N GLY A 168 14.17 19.75 13.17
CA GLY A 168 15.37 19.01 12.77
C GLY A 168 15.32 17.48 12.93
N SER A 169 14.22 16.90 13.40
CA SER A 169 14.13 15.46 13.73
C SER A 169 12.93 14.77 13.07
N GLY A 170 12.59 15.16 11.84
CA GLY A 170 11.58 14.46 11.03
C GLY A 170 12.18 13.22 10.36
N ARG A 171 11.45 12.12 10.35
CA ARG A 171 11.79 10.94 9.53
C ARG A 171 11.65 11.34 8.05
N PHE A 172 12.56 10.91 7.19
CA PHE A 172 12.49 11.15 5.73
C PHE A 172 11.73 10.05 4.97
N TYR A 173 10.88 9.33 5.69
CA TYR A 173 10.06 8.25 5.19
C TYR A 173 8.72 8.25 5.93
N LEU A 174 7.70 7.65 5.31
CA LEU A 174 6.37 7.49 5.88
C LEU A 174 6.15 6.04 6.30
N ILE A 175 5.45 5.85 7.42
CA ILE A 175 4.85 4.59 7.88
C ILE A 175 3.32 4.64 7.67
N PRO A 176 2.61 3.50 7.63
CA PRO A 176 1.17 3.46 7.38
C PRO A 176 0.35 4.43 8.24
N GLU A 177 0.69 4.53 9.53
CA GLU A 177 0.03 5.38 10.52
C GLU A 177 0.15 6.88 10.21
N ASP A 178 1.16 7.30 9.44
CA ASP A 178 1.34 8.70 9.04
C ASP A 178 0.24 9.15 8.05
N PHE A 179 -0.44 8.22 7.36
CA PHE A 179 -1.49 8.52 6.38
C PHE A 179 -2.90 8.63 7.00
N VAL A 180 -3.12 8.09 8.19
CA VAL A 180 -4.46 8.03 8.82
C VAL A 180 -5.12 9.42 8.88
N PRO A 181 -4.46 10.50 9.35
CA PRO A 181 -5.11 11.81 9.43
C PRO A 181 -5.51 12.39 8.06
N LEU A 182 -4.76 12.05 7.01
CA LEU A 182 -5.07 12.48 5.65
C LEU A 182 -6.30 11.76 5.12
N VAL A 183 -6.32 10.42 5.21
CA VAL A 183 -7.42 9.62 4.66
C VAL A 183 -8.70 9.83 5.46
N GLN A 184 -8.61 10.00 6.79
CA GLN A 184 -9.76 10.34 7.62
C GLN A 184 -10.41 11.66 7.19
N ASP A 185 -9.62 12.70 6.88
CA ASP A 185 -10.17 13.96 6.37
C ASP A 185 -10.84 13.80 4.99
N VAL A 186 -10.35 12.88 4.16
CA VAL A 186 -11.02 12.53 2.89
C VAL A 186 -12.39 11.92 3.16
N VAL A 187 -12.50 10.94 4.07
CA VAL A 187 -13.79 10.36 4.50
C VAL A 187 -14.71 11.45 5.06
N ASP A 188 -14.18 12.33 5.89
CA ASP A 188 -14.96 13.37 6.58
C ASP A 188 -15.43 14.49 5.65
N THR A 189 -14.84 14.68 4.46
CA THR A 189 -15.10 15.90 3.66
C THR A 189 -15.34 15.69 2.18
N HIS A 190 -14.98 14.54 1.59
CA HIS A 190 -15.25 14.28 0.18
C HIS A 190 -16.76 14.07 -0.07
N PRO A 191 -17.35 14.71 -1.09
CA PRO A 191 -18.79 14.58 -1.39
C PRO A 191 -19.19 13.13 -1.68
N GLY A 192 -18.39 12.40 -2.48
CA GLY A 192 -18.60 10.98 -2.78
C GLY A 192 -18.45 10.01 -1.61
N LEU A 193 -18.11 10.45 -0.39
CA LEU A 193 -18.03 9.60 0.81
C LEU A 193 -18.98 10.10 1.93
N THR A 194 -19.90 11.01 1.62
CA THR A 194 -20.81 11.57 2.63
C THR A 194 -21.70 10.51 3.29
N PHE A 195 -22.14 9.50 2.55
CA PHE A 195 -22.91 8.38 3.09
C PHE A 195 -22.10 7.53 4.09
N LEU A 196 -20.78 7.42 3.89
CA LEU A 196 -19.92 6.62 4.75
C LEU A 196 -19.85 7.21 6.16
N LYS A 197 -20.03 8.53 6.31
CA LYS A 197 -19.94 9.23 7.61
C LYS A 197 -20.87 8.70 8.69
N GLU A 198 -22.04 8.18 8.29
CA GLU A 198 -23.03 7.63 9.21
C GLU A 198 -22.65 6.22 9.70
N ALA A 199 -21.74 5.54 8.99
CA ALA A 199 -21.32 4.16 9.24
C ALA A 199 -19.87 4.08 9.75
N ALA A 200 -19.68 4.48 11.02
CA ALA A 200 -18.35 4.60 11.65
C ALA A 200 -17.52 3.31 11.63
N GLU A 201 -18.16 2.14 11.62
CA GLU A 201 -17.50 0.84 11.61
C GLU A 201 -16.70 0.60 10.31
N PHE A 202 -17.20 1.13 9.19
CA PHE A 202 -16.55 1.02 7.89
C PHE A 202 -15.45 2.05 7.69
N HIS A 203 -15.39 3.13 8.48
CA HIS A 203 -14.36 4.18 8.34
C HIS A 203 -12.97 3.61 8.47
N SER A 204 -12.73 2.86 9.55
CA SER A 204 -11.43 2.25 9.84
C SER A 204 -11.01 1.29 8.72
N ARG A 205 -11.95 0.53 8.15
CA ARG A 205 -11.67 -0.43 7.08
C ARG A 205 -11.39 0.23 5.75
N TYR A 206 -12.14 1.27 5.40
CA TYR A 206 -11.86 2.07 4.22
C TYR A 206 -10.47 2.73 4.35
N VAL A 207 -10.16 3.35 5.49
CA VAL A 207 -8.86 3.97 5.75
C VAL A 207 -7.72 2.95 5.62
N HIS A 208 -7.82 1.79 6.26
CA HIS A 208 -6.81 0.74 6.15
C HIS A 208 -6.64 0.21 4.73
N THR A 209 -7.73 0.11 3.96
CA THR A 209 -7.69 -0.34 2.56
C THR A 209 -6.96 0.67 1.68
N VAL A 210 -7.31 1.95 1.77
CA VAL A 210 -6.65 3.02 1.03
C VAL A 210 -5.15 3.05 1.36
N ILE A 211 -4.77 2.96 2.64
CA ILE A 211 -3.37 2.94 3.06
C ILE A 211 -2.66 1.69 2.52
N ALA A 212 -3.28 0.51 2.61
CA ALA A 212 -2.71 -0.72 2.06
C ALA A 212 -2.46 -0.61 0.55
N ARG A 213 -3.38 -0.01 -0.21
CA ARG A 213 -3.25 0.27 -1.65
C ARG A 213 -2.18 1.30 -1.96
N ILE A 214 -2.06 2.37 -1.16
CA ILE A 214 -0.95 3.33 -1.26
C ILE A 214 0.39 2.60 -1.12
N TYR A 215 0.54 1.75 -0.12
CA TYR A 215 1.79 0.99 0.06
C TYR A 215 2.02 -0.03 -1.05
N TYR A 216 0.96 -0.66 -1.56
CA TYR A 216 1.03 -1.63 -2.65
C TYR A 216 1.61 -1.02 -3.93
N ASN A 217 1.22 0.21 -4.26
CA ASN A 217 1.65 0.90 -5.47
C ASN A 217 2.94 1.72 -5.28
N VAL A 218 3.10 2.39 -4.13
CA VAL A 218 4.19 3.35 -3.90
C VAL A 218 5.43 2.71 -3.27
N ASN A 219 5.29 1.81 -2.29
CA ASN A 219 6.43 1.21 -1.58
C ASN A 219 7.08 0.06 -2.36
N ARG A 220 7.68 0.39 -3.50
CA ARG A 220 8.33 -0.55 -4.41
C ARG A 220 9.50 -1.31 -3.79
N SER A 221 10.12 -0.78 -2.73
CA SER A 221 11.25 -1.44 -2.08
C SER A 221 10.86 -2.54 -1.09
N TRP A 222 9.56 -2.74 -0.84
CA TRP A 222 9.03 -3.66 0.18
C TRP A 222 9.49 -3.40 1.62
N SER A 223 10.00 -2.20 1.90
CA SER A 223 10.62 -1.86 3.19
C SER A 223 9.62 -1.60 4.31
N GLY A 224 8.33 -1.38 3.99
CA GLY A 224 7.35 -0.82 4.92
C GLY A 224 7.53 0.68 5.16
N HIS A 225 8.45 1.33 4.46
CA HIS A 225 8.80 2.73 4.63
C HIS A 225 8.80 3.44 3.27
N ILE A 226 7.80 4.29 3.00
CA ILE A 226 7.74 5.07 1.77
C ILE A 226 8.77 6.19 1.85
N THR A 227 9.81 6.09 1.04
CA THR A 227 10.87 7.11 0.97
C THR A 227 10.47 8.30 0.09
N LEU A 228 11.17 9.42 0.23
CA LEU A 228 11.01 10.57 -0.68
C LEU A 228 11.22 10.20 -2.16
N THR A 229 12.12 9.27 -2.44
CA THR A 229 12.38 8.84 -3.81
C THR A 229 11.19 8.07 -4.37
N GLU A 230 10.64 7.13 -3.61
CA GLU A 230 9.44 6.37 -4.04
C GLU A 230 8.24 7.28 -4.25
N LEU A 231 8.00 8.22 -3.33
CA LEU A 231 6.92 9.18 -3.44
C LEU A 231 7.07 10.10 -4.67
N ARG A 232 8.30 10.50 -5.03
CA ARG A 232 8.57 11.32 -6.23
C ARG A 232 8.35 10.55 -7.55
N HIS A 233 8.46 9.22 -7.53
CA HIS A 233 8.27 8.39 -8.72
C HIS A 233 6.86 7.79 -8.82
N SER A 234 6.00 8.01 -7.83
CA SER A 234 4.61 7.57 -7.86
C SER A 234 3.66 8.68 -8.32
N ASN A 235 2.41 8.31 -8.61
CA ASN A 235 1.31 9.23 -8.92
C ASN A 235 0.56 9.73 -7.68
N LEU A 236 0.89 9.29 -6.46
CA LEU A 236 0.09 9.57 -5.25
C LEU A 236 -0.25 11.05 -5.05
N LEU A 237 0.73 11.95 -5.19
CA LEU A 237 0.50 13.40 -5.02
C LEU A 237 -0.36 14.00 -6.13
N ALA A 238 -0.29 13.43 -7.34
CA ALA A 238 -1.18 13.82 -8.44
C ALA A 238 -2.60 13.32 -8.16
N THR A 239 -2.77 12.08 -7.72
CA THR A 239 -4.10 11.54 -7.37
C THR A 239 -4.74 12.28 -6.19
N ILE A 240 -3.97 12.71 -5.18
CA ILE A 240 -4.50 13.53 -4.08
C ILE A 240 -5.02 14.90 -4.57
N ARG A 241 -4.49 15.43 -5.67
CA ARG A 241 -5.06 16.64 -6.29
C ARG A 241 -6.39 16.35 -6.96
N LEU A 242 -6.50 15.22 -7.66
CA LEU A 242 -7.73 14.85 -8.36
C LEU A 242 -8.95 14.75 -7.43
N LEU A 243 -8.75 14.43 -6.14
CA LEU A 243 -9.82 14.42 -5.14
C LEU A 243 -10.62 15.73 -5.04
N GLU A 244 -10.05 16.87 -5.41
CA GLU A 244 -10.80 18.14 -5.40
C GLU A 244 -11.53 18.45 -6.71
N GLU A 245 -11.19 17.74 -7.77
CA GLU A 245 -11.72 17.94 -9.13
C GLU A 245 -12.84 16.94 -9.42
N GLU A 246 -12.72 15.70 -8.93
CA GLU A 246 -13.67 14.60 -9.16
C GLU A 246 -14.59 14.42 -7.95
N GLU A 247 -15.90 14.65 -8.13
CA GLU A 247 -16.88 14.48 -7.06
C GLU A 247 -17.25 13.01 -6.81
N ASP A 248 -17.18 12.18 -7.86
CA ASP A 248 -17.36 10.74 -7.80
C ASP A 248 -16.04 10.07 -7.40
N ILE A 249 -16.01 9.56 -6.17
CA ILE A 249 -14.82 8.92 -5.59
C ILE A 249 -14.42 7.65 -6.35
N ASN A 250 -15.36 7.01 -7.05
CA ASN A 250 -15.11 5.76 -7.77
C ASN A 250 -14.35 5.97 -9.09
N GLN A 251 -14.36 7.19 -9.65
CA GLN A 251 -13.50 7.55 -10.78
C GLN A 251 -12.01 7.61 -10.39
N ILE A 252 -11.71 7.74 -9.09
CA ILE A 252 -10.34 7.80 -8.56
C ILE A 252 -9.86 6.39 -8.20
N THR A 253 -9.69 5.56 -9.24
CA THR A 253 -9.45 4.12 -9.12
C THR A 253 -8.12 3.78 -8.45
N ASP A 254 -7.06 4.59 -8.58
CA ASP A 254 -5.71 4.29 -8.08
C ASP A 254 -5.65 3.90 -6.58
N TYR A 255 -6.38 4.64 -5.74
CA TYR A 255 -6.26 4.54 -4.27
C TYR A 255 -7.59 4.65 -3.53
N PHE A 256 -8.49 5.54 -3.98
CA PHE A 256 -9.60 6.04 -3.15
C PHE A 256 -10.98 5.49 -3.53
N SER A 257 -11.12 4.80 -4.67
CA SER A 257 -12.39 4.19 -5.09
C SER A 257 -13.06 3.39 -3.96
N TYR A 258 -14.32 3.71 -3.68
CA TYR A 258 -15.14 3.04 -2.68
C TYR A 258 -15.60 1.67 -3.18
N GLU A 259 -15.92 1.53 -4.47
CA GLU A 259 -16.27 0.25 -5.10
C GLU A 259 -15.18 -0.79 -4.85
N HIS A 260 -13.91 -0.41 -5.08
CA HIS A 260 -12.79 -1.31 -4.85
C HIS A 260 -12.68 -1.73 -3.38
N PHE A 261 -12.88 -0.78 -2.45
CA PHE A 261 -12.91 -1.09 -1.02
C PHE A 261 -14.03 -2.07 -0.68
N TYR A 262 -15.23 -1.84 -1.20
CA TYR A 262 -16.40 -2.64 -0.91
C TYR A 262 -16.21 -4.09 -1.37
N VAL A 263 -15.72 -4.31 -2.60
CA VAL A 263 -15.38 -5.66 -3.10
C VAL A 263 -14.35 -6.35 -2.21
N ILE A 264 -13.25 -5.66 -1.86
CA ILE A 264 -12.22 -6.25 -0.97
C ILE A 264 -12.80 -6.63 0.39
N TYR A 265 -13.64 -5.76 0.94
CA TYR A 265 -14.27 -5.98 2.23
C TYR A 265 -15.25 -7.16 2.22
N CYS A 266 -16.14 -7.24 1.21
CA CYS A 266 -17.08 -8.35 1.08
C CYS A 266 -16.36 -9.69 0.90
N LYS A 267 -15.35 -9.76 0.03
CA LYS A 267 -14.55 -10.99 -0.14
C LYS A 267 -13.80 -11.39 1.13
N PHE A 268 -13.35 -10.43 1.94
CA PHE A 268 -12.76 -10.74 3.24
C PHE A 268 -13.81 -11.29 4.21
N TRP A 269 -14.95 -10.62 4.32
CA TRP A 269 -16.04 -10.98 5.23
C TRP A 269 -16.67 -12.34 4.90
N GLU A 270 -16.70 -12.71 3.62
CA GLU A 270 -17.11 -14.05 3.19
C GLU A 270 -16.23 -15.16 3.77
N LEU A 271 -14.94 -14.90 3.97
CA LEU A 271 -13.97 -15.88 4.48
C LEU A 271 -13.90 -15.89 6.02
N ASP A 272 -13.86 -14.70 6.64
CA ASP A 272 -13.79 -14.47 8.10
C ASP A 272 -15.16 -14.71 8.77
N LYS A 273 -15.49 -16.00 8.97
CA LYS A 273 -16.79 -16.43 9.54
C LYS A 273 -16.88 -16.27 11.05
N ASP A 274 -15.76 -16.24 11.75
CA ASP A 274 -15.69 -16.02 13.20
C ASP A 274 -15.46 -14.56 13.58
N HIS A 275 -15.31 -13.68 12.59
CA HIS A 275 -15.23 -12.23 12.73
C HIS A 275 -14.07 -11.79 13.62
N ASP A 276 -12.95 -12.53 13.57
CA ASP A 276 -11.77 -12.26 14.38
C ASP A 276 -10.78 -11.30 13.67
N LEU A 277 -11.10 -10.89 12.44
CA LEU A 277 -10.34 -10.01 11.55
C LEU A 277 -9.03 -10.61 11.04
N PHE A 278 -8.93 -11.93 11.11
CA PHE A 278 -7.87 -12.72 10.55
C PHE A 278 -8.42 -13.80 9.63
N ILE A 279 -7.60 -14.22 8.68
CA ILE A 279 -7.86 -15.33 7.78
C ILE A 279 -6.78 -16.37 8.01
N ASP A 280 -7.18 -17.61 8.30
CA ASP A 280 -6.26 -18.74 8.36
C ASP A 280 -6.11 -19.45 6.99
N LYS A 281 -5.28 -20.49 6.94
CA LYS A 281 -5.05 -21.26 5.70
C LYS A 281 -6.32 -21.91 5.14
N LYS A 282 -7.21 -22.39 6.01
CA LYS A 282 -8.46 -23.06 5.61
C LYS A 282 -9.47 -22.04 5.12
N ASP A 283 -9.49 -20.86 5.73
CA ASP A 283 -10.30 -19.74 5.26
C ASP A 283 -9.86 -19.33 3.87
N LEU A 284 -8.55 -19.06 3.68
CA LEU A 284 -8.02 -18.68 2.37
C LEU A 284 -8.23 -19.78 1.32
N ALA A 285 -8.16 -21.05 1.71
CA ALA A 285 -8.42 -22.16 0.78
C ALA A 285 -9.84 -22.13 0.21
N ARG A 286 -10.83 -21.56 0.89
CA ARG A 286 -12.21 -21.45 0.39
C ARG A 286 -12.40 -20.32 -0.61
N HIS A 287 -11.42 -19.43 -0.76
CA HIS A 287 -11.47 -18.36 -1.75
C HIS A 287 -11.55 -18.92 -3.18
N ASN A 288 -12.49 -18.41 -3.97
CA ASN A 288 -12.79 -18.83 -5.35
C ASN A 288 -12.86 -20.36 -5.49
N ASP A 289 -13.68 -21.03 -4.67
CA ASP A 289 -13.92 -22.47 -4.72
C ASP A 289 -12.65 -23.34 -4.75
N HIS A 290 -11.66 -22.99 -3.92
CA HIS A 290 -10.37 -23.66 -3.88
C HIS A 290 -9.55 -23.52 -5.17
N ALA A 291 -9.64 -22.39 -5.89
CA ALA A 291 -8.87 -22.13 -7.10
C ALA A 291 -7.35 -22.25 -6.89
N LEU A 292 -6.83 -21.72 -5.77
CA LEU A 292 -5.42 -21.75 -5.42
C LEU A 292 -4.95 -23.10 -4.86
N SER A 293 -3.74 -23.51 -5.24
CA SER A 293 -3.13 -24.74 -4.74
C SER A 293 -2.76 -24.65 -3.25
N SER A 294 -2.83 -25.77 -2.54
CA SER A 294 -2.51 -25.82 -1.10
C SER A 294 -1.04 -25.52 -0.84
N LYS A 295 -0.13 -25.97 -1.72
CA LYS A 295 1.29 -25.60 -1.66
C LYS A 295 1.48 -24.08 -1.77
N MET A 296 0.71 -23.39 -2.62
CA MET A 296 0.80 -21.93 -2.74
C MET A 296 0.24 -21.20 -1.52
N ILE A 297 -0.90 -21.66 -0.98
CA ILE A 297 -1.46 -21.13 0.27
C ILE A 297 -0.43 -21.26 1.40
N ASP A 298 0.24 -22.41 1.53
CA ASP A 298 1.30 -22.59 2.51
C ASP A 298 2.44 -21.57 2.37
N ARG A 299 2.79 -21.18 1.13
CA ARG A 299 3.80 -20.16 0.86
C ARG A 299 3.37 -18.76 1.25
N ILE A 300 2.11 -18.40 1.04
CA ILE A 300 1.56 -17.11 1.50
C ILE A 300 1.77 -16.94 3.01
N PHE A 301 1.45 -17.98 3.78
CA PHE A 301 1.58 -17.99 5.25
C PHE A 301 2.99 -18.29 5.77
N SER A 302 3.97 -18.51 4.89
CA SER A 302 5.35 -18.88 5.28
C SER A 302 6.20 -17.70 5.77
N GLY A 303 5.74 -16.46 5.58
CA GLY A 303 6.55 -15.25 5.77
C GLY A 303 7.19 -14.71 4.50
N ALA A 304 6.89 -15.29 3.33
CA ALA A 304 7.39 -14.80 2.03
C ALA A 304 6.85 -13.40 1.68
N VAL A 305 5.59 -13.15 2.05
CA VAL A 305 4.83 -11.94 1.67
C VAL A 305 4.11 -11.26 2.84
N THR A 306 3.98 -11.92 3.99
CA THR A 306 3.39 -11.33 5.20
C THR A 306 4.36 -10.39 5.89
N ARG A 307 3.90 -9.15 6.16
CA ARG A 307 4.71 -8.07 6.75
C ARG A 307 4.46 -7.97 8.24
N GLY A 308 4.62 -9.09 8.95
CA GLY A 308 4.58 -9.15 10.41
C GLY A 308 5.97 -9.36 10.99
N VAL A 309 6.25 -8.76 12.15
CA VAL A 309 7.44 -9.12 12.92
C VAL A 309 7.39 -10.64 13.17
N PRO A 310 8.47 -11.39 12.87
CA PRO A 310 8.49 -12.85 13.02
C PRO A 310 8.57 -13.30 14.48
N HIS A 311 7.94 -12.60 15.42
CA HIS A 311 7.81 -13.04 16.81
C HIS A 311 6.89 -14.25 16.95
N ASN A 312 5.97 -14.48 16.01
CA ASN A 312 5.15 -15.71 16.00
C ASN A 312 5.72 -16.86 15.14
N ASN A 313 6.62 -16.58 14.18
CA ASN A 313 7.12 -17.61 13.25
C ASN A 313 8.59 -18.03 13.45
N ARG A 314 9.40 -17.39 14.32
CA ARG A 314 10.82 -17.77 14.55
C ARG A 314 11.11 -18.66 15.76
N MET A 315 10.10 -19.20 16.45
CA MET A 315 10.35 -20.10 17.60
C MET A 315 10.38 -21.60 17.26
N VAL A 316 10.48 -21.98 15.97
CA VAL A 316 10.50 -23.41 15.58
C VAL A 316 11.92 -23.97 15.34
N LYS A 317 12.97 -23.13 15.30
CA LYS A 317 14.33 -23.61 14.94
C LYS A 317 15.25 -24.01 16.10
N PHE A 318 14.88 -23.79 17.36
CA PHE A 318 15.65 -24.30 18.50
C PHE A 318 14.71 -24.88 19.55
N GLY A 319 14.89 -26.17 19.81
CA GLY A 319 13.92 -27.01 20.51
C GLY A 319 13.48 -26.45 21.86
N ASN A 320 12.20 -26.13 21.95
CA ASN A 320 11.45 -26.29 23.19
C ASN A 320 9.99 -26.61 22.85
N THR A 321 9.64 -27.89 22.92
CA THR A 321 8.28 -28.41 22.76
C THR A 321 7.47 -28.06 24.02
N ASN A 322 6.81 -26.90 24.05
CA ASN A 322 5.59 -26.62 24.85
C ASN A 322 5.21 -25.12 24.82
N THR A 323 4.80 -24.59 23.67
CA THR A 323 4.01 -23.35 23.62
C THR A 323 2.85 -23.50 22.64
N ASN A 324 1.69 -23.78 23.22
CA ASN A 324 0.31 -23.50 22.83
C ASN A 324 -0.14 -23.70 21.36
N MET A 325 -1.18 -24.54 21.23
CA MET A 325 -1.96 -24.89 20.04
C MET A 325 -2.66 -23.73 19.28
N ASN A 326 -2.42 -22.46 19.61
CA ASN A 326 -3.11 -21.30 19.00
C ASN A 326 -2.23 -20.42 18.09
N ASN A 327 -1.00 -20.85 17.76
CA ASN A 327 -0.08 -20.06 16.94
C ASN A 327 -0.07 -20.49 15.46
N GLN A 328 -1.25 -20.76 14.89
CA GLN A 328 -1.35 -20.95 13.44
C GLN A 328 -1.04 -19.62 12.75
N PRO A 329 -0.29 -19.63 11.63
CA PRO A 329 -0.05 -18.43 10.87
C PRO A 329 -1.39 -17.91 10.35
N ARG A 330 -1.67 -16.64 10.63
CA ARG A 330 -2.90 -15.94 10.27
C ARG A 330 -2.55 -14.68 9.48
N MET A 331 -3.44 -14.30 8.57
CA MET A 331 -3.31 -13.14 7.69
C MET A 331 -4.26 -12.05 8.18
N SER A 332 -3.75 -10.85 8.40
CA SER A 332 -4.57 -9.68 8.74
C SER A 332 -5.38 -9.16 7.55
N TYR A 333 -6.42 -8.38 7.80
CA TYR A 333 -7.18 -7.67 6.76
C TYR A 333 -6.28 -6.92 5.76
N THR A 334 -5.27 -6.18 6.24
CA THR A 334 -4.35 -5.43 5.37
C THR A 334 -3.48 -6.31 4.49
N GLU A 335 -3.13 -7.51 4.96
CA GLU A 335 -2.40 -8.50 4.15
C GLU A 335 -3.33 -9.18 3.15
N PHE A 336 -4.61 -9.36 3.49
CA PHE A 336 -5.62 -9.84 2.54
C PHE A 336 -5.84 -8.86 1.38
N VAL A 337 -5.85 -7.54 1.63
CA VAL A 337 -5.88 -6.53 0.55
C VAL A 337 -4.75 -6.78 -0.46
N TRP A 338 -3.54 -7.05 0.02
CA TRP A 338 -2.37 -7.33 -0.83
C TRP A 338 -2.51 -8.64 -1.59
N PHE A 339 -3.02 -9.68 -0.92
CA PHE A 339 -3.31 -10.97 -1.53
C PHE A 339 -4.31 -10.80 -2.68
N LEU A 340 -5.47 -10.20 -2.42
CA LEU A 340 -6.57 -10.14 -3.39
C LEU A 340 -6.18 -9.32 -4.62
N ILE A 341 -5.56 -8.15 -4.44
CA ILE A 341 -5.08 -7.34 -5.58
C ILE A 341 -4.03 -8.11 -6.39
N SER A 342 -3.13 -8.86 -5.73
CA SER A 342 -2.10 -9.64 -6.43
C SER A 342 -2.66 -10.85 -7.14
N GLU A 343 -3.74 -11.45 -6.63
CA GLU A 343 -4.39 -12.61 -7.23
C GLU A 343 -5.18 -12.24 -8.49
N GLU A 344 -5.85 -11.08 -8.46
CA GLU A 344 -6.68 -10.61 -9.58
C GLU A 344 -5.89 -9.87 -10.67
N ASP A 345 -4.84 -9.10 -10.32
CA ASP A 345 -3.96 -8.47 -11.31
C ASP A 345 -2.52 -9.01 -11.22
N LYS A 346 -2.31 -10.18 -11.83
CA LYS A 346 -0.98 -10.81 -11.95
C LYS A 346 -0.05 -10.12 -12.97
N ARG A 347 -0.48 -9.04 -13.63
CA ARG A 347 0.36 -8.20 -14.51
C ARG A 347 1.01 -7.06 -13.73
N HIS A 348 0.40 -6.64 -12.62
CA HIS A 348 0.92 -5.56 -11.81
C HIS A 348 2.32 -5.89 -11.27
N SER A 349 3.23 -4.91 -11.30
CA SER A 349 4.62 -5.13 -10.89
C SER A 349 4.78 -5.63 -9.46
N THR A 350 3.88 -5.23 -8.54
CA THR A 350 3.87 -5.74 -7.15
C THR A 350 3.36 -7.17 -7.08
N ALA A 351 2.35 -7.54 -7.88
CA ALA A 351 1.84 -8.90 -7.93
C ALA A 351 2.89 -9.88 -8.45
N ILE A 352 3.65 -9.48 -9.48
CA ILE A 352 4.77 -10.29 -9.97
C ILE A 352 5.81 -10.51 -8.87
N GLU A 353 6.15 -9.46 -8.11
CA GLU A 353 7.05 -9.58 -6.96
C GLU A 353 6.47 -10.45 -5.83
N TYR A 354 5.16 -10.34 -5.58
CA TYR A 354 4.43 -11.11 -4.57
C TYR A 354 4.50 -12.61 -4.87
N TRP A 355 4.08 -13.00 -6.07
CA TRP A 355 4.07 -14.41 -6.48
C TRP A 355 5.46 -14.98 -6.68
N PHE A 356 6.40 -14.19 -7.19
CA PHE A 356 7.79 -14.62 -7.28
C PHE A 356 8.37 -14.96 -5.92
N ARG A 357 8.13 -14.14 -4.87
CA ARG A 357 8.56 -14.43 -3.50
C ARG A 357 7.92 -15.70 -2.94
N CYS A 358 6.68 -15.98 -3.30
CA CYS A 358 6.01 -17.22 -2.90
C CYS A 358 6.61 -18.45 -3.61
N MET A 359 6.93 -18.34 -4.90
CA MET A 359 7.48 -19.42 -5.70
C MET A 359 8.97 -19.70 -5.45
N ASP A 360 9.75 -18.67 -5.10
CA ASP A 360 11.15 -18.77 -4.71
C ASP A 360 11.23 -19.40 -3.31
N LEU A 361 11.45 -20.72 -3.27
CA LEU A 361 11.41 -21.52 -2.05
C LEU A 361 12.66 -21.33 -1.21
N ASP A 362 13.81 -21.20 -1.85
CA ASP A 362 15.11 -21.05 -1.19
C ASP A 362 15.58 -19.59 -1.04
N GLY A 363 14.94 -18.65 -1.74
CA GLY A 363 15.21 -17.23 -1.66
C GLY A 363 16.45 -16.79 -2.42
N ASP A 364 16.92 -17.58 -3.40
CA ASP A 364 18.13 -17.29 -4.16
C ASP A 364 17.92 -16.24 -5.28
N GLY A 365 16.68 -15.85 -5.54
CA GLY A 365 16.29 -14.87 -6.55
C GLY A 365 16.07 -15.44 -7.95
N PHE A 366 15.99 -16.76 -8.11
CA PHE A 366 15.68 -17.45 -9.35
C PHE A 366 14.68 -18.58 -9.12
N LEU A 367 13.77 -18.79 -10.08
CA LEU A 367 12.95 -20.00 -10.12
C LEU A 367 13.70 -21.08 -10.89
N SER A 368 14.06 -22.13 -10.17
CA SER A 368 14.68 -23.35 -10.67
C SER A 368 13.63 -24.36 -11.15
N MET A 369 14.05 -25.34 -11.96
CA MET A 369 13.14 -26.39 -12.42
C MET A 369 12.53 -27.18 -11.27
N TYR A 370 13.27 -27.36 -10.17
CA TYR A 370 12.78 -28.05 -8.99
C TYR A 370 11.58 -27.33 -8.36
N GLU A 371 11.62 -26.01 -8.27
CA GLU A 371 10.54 -25.22 -7.69
C GLU A 371 9.31 -25.20 -8.61
N LEU A 372 9.53 -25.07 -9.92
CA LEU A 372 8.45 -25.15 -10.90
C LEU A 372 7.77 -26.52 -10.87
N GLU A 373 8.55 -27.61 -10.85
CA GLU A 373 8.03 -28.98 -10.74
C GLU A 373 7.26 -29.17 -9.42
N TYR A 374 7.79 -28.63 -8.31
CA TYR A 374 7.13 -28.70 -7.00
C TYR A 374 5.72 -28.13 -7.02
N PHE A 375 5.48 -26.98 -7.64
CA PHE A 375 4.12 -26.42 -7.74
C PHE A 375 3.27 -27.16 -8.79
N TYR A 376 3.86 -27.48 -9.95
CA TYR A 376 3.14 -28.12 -11.04
C TYR A 376 2.65 -29.53 -10.70
N GLU A 377 3.38 -30.28 -9.87
CA GLU A 377 2.97 -31.61 -9.41
C GLU A 377 1.57 -31.60 -8.74
N GLU A 378 1.26 -30.56 -7.96
CA GLU A 378 -0.08 -30.46 -7.35
C GLU A 378 -1.14 -30.08 -8.39
N GLN A 379 -0.81 -29.21 -9.35
CA GLN A 379 -1.72 -28.88 -10.45
C GLN A 379 -2.07 -30.10 -11.29
N LEU A 380 -1.10 -30.98 -11.58
CA LEU A 380 -1.32 -32.25 -12.26
C LEU A 380 -2.32 -33.12 -11.49
N GLN A 381 -2.10 -33.32 -10.19
CA GLN A 381 -3.01 -34.11 -9.35
C GLN A 381 -4.44 -33.54 -9.35
N ARG A 382 -4.57 -32.21 -9.29
CA ARG A 382 -5.87 -31.53 -9.32
C ARG A 382 -6.57 -31.70 -10.68
N MET A 383 -5.86 -31.56 -11.79
CA MET A 383 -6.41 -31.81 -13.13
C MET A 383 -6.83 -33.28 -13.32
N GLU A 384 -6.01 -34.23 -12.87
CA GLU A 384 -6.33 -35.65 -12.91
C GLU A 384 -7.59 -35.98 -12.10
N SER A 385 -7.77 -35.33 -10.95
CA SER A 385 -8.97 -35.53 -10.11
C SER A 385 -10.27 -35.05 -10.79
N LEU A 386 -10.16 -34.07 -11.69
CA LEU A 386 -11.25 -33.59 -12.53
C LEU A 386 -11.40 -34.38 -13.84
N GLY A 387 -10.52 -35.36 -14.09
CA GLY A 387 -10.52 -36.14 -15.33
C GLY A 387 -10.06 -35.35 -16.56
N ILE A 388 -9.30 -34.28 -16.36
CA ILE A 388 -8.73 -33.44 -17.42
C ILE A 388 -7.40 -34.06 -17.87
N GLU A 389 -7.18 -34.14 -19.18
CA GLU A 389 -5.90 -34.60 -19.74
C GLU A 389 -4.78 -33.63 -19.37
N THR A 390 -3.73 -34.14 -18.75
CA THR A 390 -2.63 -33.34 -18.24
C THR A 390 -1.44 -33.30 -19.19
N LEU A 391 -0.77 -32.15 -19.24
CA LEU A 391 0.47 -31.97 -19.97
C LEU A 391 1.65 -32.40 -19.09
N PRO A 392 2.57 -33.29 -19.54
CA PRO A 392 3.74 -33.63 -18.76
C PRO A 392 4.59 -32.40 -18.41
N PHE A 393 5.26 -32.42 -17.25
CA PHE A 393 6.05 -31.27 -16.78
C PHE A 393 7.12 -30.84 -17.78
N GLU A 394 7.79 -31.76 -18.47
CA GLU A 394 8.84 -31.43 -19.45
C GLU A 394 8.30 -30.58 -20.61
N ASP A 395 7.09 -30.88 -21.09
CA ASP A 395 6.44 -30.15 -22.18
C ASP A 395 5.92 -28.79 -21.71
N CYS A 396 5.28 -28.75 -20.54
CA CYS A 396 4.86 -27.52 -19.87
C CYS A 396 6.05 -26.58 -19.65
N LEU A 397 7.16 -27.12 -19.14
CA LEU A 397 8.37 -26.36 -18.89
C LEU A 397 8.95 -25.76 -20.17
N CYS A 398 8.97 -26.51 -21.28
CA CYS A 398 9.41 -25.98 -22.57
C CYS A 398 8.54 -24.80 -23.00
N GLN A 399 7.20 -24.94 -22.91
CA GLN A 399 6.26 -23.86 -23.23
C GLN A 399 6.49 -22.61 -22.36
N MET A 400 6.69 -22.78 -21.05
CA MET A 400 6.94 -21.66 -20.13
C MET A 400 8.28 -20.97 -20.40
N LEU A 401 9.34 -21.74 -20.70
CA LEU A 401 10.66 -21.18 -21.02
C LEU A 401 10.66 -20.44 -22.35
N ASP A 402 9.96 -20.95 -23.36
CA ASP A 402 9.81 -20.27 -24.64
C ASP A 402 9.03 -18.95 -24.49
N MET A 403 7.99 -18.96 -23.65
CA MET A 403 7.18 -17.77 -23.35
C MET A 403 7.96 -16.70 -22.58
N ILE A 404 8.71 -17.08 -21.55
CA ILE A 404 9.45 -16.13 -20.70
C ILE A 404 10.75 -15.67 -21.36
N HIS A 405 11.39 -16.57 -22.11
CA HIS A 405 12.68 -16.38 -22.72
C HIS A 405 13.73 -15.81 -21.73
N PRO A 406 14.09 -16.60 -20.69
CA PRO A 406 14.94 -16.14 -19.60
C PRO A 406 16.34 -15.78 -20.11
N ALA A 407 16.96 -14.76 -19.50
CA ALA A 407 18.30 -14.32 -19.88
C ALA A 407 19.37 -15.40 -19.64
N VAL A 408 19.17 -16.23 -18.61
CA VAL A 408 20.01 -17.39 -18.31
C VAL A 408 19.19 -18.66 -18.56
N PRO A 409 19.62 -19.57 -19.46
CA PRO A 409 18.90 -20.80 -19.73
C PRO A 409 18.65 -21.61 -18.46
N GLY A 410 17.38 -22.00 -18.26
CA GLY A 410 16.94 -22.82 -17.14
C GLY A 410 16.90 -22.13 -15.78
N LYS A 411 17.00 -20.79 -15.72
CA LYS A 411 16.80 -19.99 -14.51
C LYS A 411 15.94 -18.79 -14.81
N ILE A 412 14.75 -18.71 -14.20
CA ILE A 412 13.83 -17.59 -14.41
C ILE A 412 14.05 -16.58 -13.29
N SER A 413 14.52 -15.37 -13.63
CA SER A 413 14.61 -14.29 -12.64
C SER A 413 13.32 -13.47 -12.58
N LEU A 414 13.11 -12.72 -11.49
CA LEU A 414 12.03 -11.74 -11.38
C LEU A 414 12.04 -10.73 -12.55
N ASN A 415 13.23 -10.34 -13.02
CA ASN A 415 13.37 -9.41 -14.14
C ASN A 415 12.96 -10.03 -15.49
N ASP A 416 13.05 -11.35 -15.63
CA ASP A 416 12.56 -12.04 -16.82
C ASP A 416 11.03 -12.03 -16.87
N LEU A 417 10.37 -12.32 -15.74
CA LEU A 417 8.91 -12.26 -15.63
C LEU A 417 8.36 -10.85 -15.88
N LYS A 418 8.99 -9.82 -15.29
CA LYS A 418 8.59 -8.42 -15.55
C LYS A 418 8.74 -7.99 -17.01
N ARG A 419 9.60 -8.66 -17.78
CA ARG A 419 9.86 -8.34 -19.19
C ARG A 419 8.91 -9.07 -20.14
N CYS A 420 8.46 -10.28 -19.80
CA CYS A 420 7.67 -11.12 -20.72
C CYS A 420 6.22 -10.66 -20.89
N GLN A 421 5.65 -9.91 -19.94
CA GLN A 421 4.25 -9.44 -19.92
C GLN A 421 3.16 -10.52 -19.99
N MET A 422 3.53 -11.80 -19.98
CA MET A 422 2.64 -12.97 -19.96
C MET A 422 2.60 -13.64 -18.58
N THR A 423 2.80 -12.83 -17.52
CA THR A 423 2.87 -13.33 -16.13
C THR A 423 1.59 -13.96 -15.61
N PRO A 424 0.35 -13.54 -15.98
CA PRO A 424 -0.84 -14.25 -15.54
C PRO A 424 -0.85 -15.71 -15.97
N ILE A 425 -0.57 -15.98 -17.25
CA ILE A 425 -0.50 -17.34 -17.80
C ILE A 425 0.55 -18.15 -17.04
N PHE A 426 1.76 -17.61 -16.89
CA PHE A 426 2.84 -18.29 -16.17
C PHE A 426 2.42 -18.68 -14.75
N PHE A 427 1.91 -17.74 -13.96
CA PHE A 427 1.55 -17.99 -12.57
C PHE A 427 0.35 -18.94 -12.43
N ASP A 428 -0.70 -18.73 -13.23
CA ASP A 428 -1.91 -19.55 -13.16
C ASP A 428 -1.60 -21.01 -13.50
N THR A 429 -0.72 -21.28 -14.49
CA THR A 429 -0.24 -22.64 -14.82
C THR A 429 0.30 -23.39 -13.60
N PHE A 430 1.01 -22.72 -12.69
CA PHE A 430 1.66 -23.39 -11.56
C PHE A 430 0.79 -23.49 -10.31
N PHE A 431 -0.22 -22.64 -10.11
CA PHE A 431 -0.93 -22.64 -8.83
C PHE A 431 -2.40 -22.17 -8.84
N ASN A 432 -2.94 -21.65 -9.93
CA ASN A 432 -4.37 -21.31 -10.03
C ASN A 432 -5.03 -22.15 -11.12
N LEU A 433 -5.75 -23.20 -10.72
CA LEU A 433 -6.34 -24.15 -11.67
C LEU A 433 -7.48 -23.55 -12.48
N GLU A 434 -8.34 -22.76 -11.85
CA GLU A 434 -9.51 -22.18 -12.50
C GLU A 434 -9.08 -21.22 -13.62
N LYS A 435 -8.24 -20.22 -13.28
CA LYS A 435 -7.73 -19.25 -14.26
C LYS A 435 -6.86 -19.91 -15.32
N TYR A 436 -6.12 -20.98 -14.98
CA TYR A 436 -5.38 -21.76 -15.98
C TYR A 436 -6.30 -22.39 -17.02
N LEU A 437 -7.41 -23.01 -16.59
CA LEU A 437 -8.37 -23.62 -17.51
C LEU A 437 -9.03 -22.58 -18.41
N ASP A 438 -9.27 -21.38 -17.91
CA ASP A 438 -9.79 -20.26 -18.71
C ASP A 438 -8.80 -19.82 -19.79
N HIS A 439 -7.49 -19.76 -19.48
CA HIS A 439 -6.46 -19.42 -20.48
C HIS A 439 -6.35 -20.48 -21.57
N GLU A 440 -6.45 -21.77 -21.23
CA GLU A 440 -6.39 -22.88 -22.18
C GLU A 440 -7.61 -22.93 -23.12
N GLN A 441 -8.78 -22.53 -22.62
CA GLN A 441 -10.01 -22.47 -23.42
C GLN A 441 -10.10 -21.23 -24.30
N ARG A 442 -9.31 -20.19 -24.00
CA ARG A 442 -9.33 -18.92 -24.74
C ARG A 442 -8.70 -19.11 -26.12
N ASP A 443 -9.44 -18.75 -27.18
CA ASP A 443 -8.91 -18.79 -28.54
C ASP A 443 -7.65 -17.89 -28.63
N PRO A 444 -6.48 -18.42 -29.06
CA PRO A 444 -5.24 -17.64 -29.23
C PRO A 444 -5.39 -16.41 -30.13
N PHE A 445 -6.44 -16.38 -30.97
CA PHE A 445 -6.76 -15.28 -31.87
C PHE A 445 -7.90 -14.36 -31.37
N ALA A 446 -8.51 -14.64 -30.22
CA ALA A 446 -9.59 -13.81 -29.65
C ALA A 446 -9.12 -12.39 -29.36
N SER A 447 -7.90 -12.22 -28.84
CA SER A 447 -7.30 -10.90 -28.56
C SER A 447 -7.06 -10.04 -29.80
N GLN A 448 -7.07 -10.63 -30.99
CA GLN A 448 -6.89 -9.92 -32.28
C GLN A 448 -8.21 -9.64 -33.00
N ARG A 449 -9.33 -10.18 -32.50
CA ARG A 449 -10.64 -10.19 -33.17
C ARG A 449 -11.66 -9.27 -32.54
N ASP A 450 -11.27 -8.34 -31.68
CA ASP A 450 -12.21 -7.34 -31.18
C ASP A 450 -12.49 -6.29 -32.28
N PRO A 451 -13.60 -6.38 -33.04
CA PRO A 451 -13.80 -5.60 -34.26
C PRO A 451 -14.29 -4.17 -33.96
N ASP A 452 -14.52 -3.83 -32.70
CA ASP A 452 -14.95 -2.50 -32.22
C ASP A 452 -13.77 -1.67 -31.64
N SER A 453 -12.53 -2.09 -31.88
CA SER A 453 -11.31 -1.37 -31.47
C SER A 453 -11.04 -0.10 -32.31
N GLU A 454 -11.97 0.86 -32.32
CA GLU A 454 -11.58 2.28 -32.22
C GLU A 454 -11.27 2.64 -30.74
N ASN A 455 -11.72 1.81 -29.78
CA ASN A 455 -11.50 1.92 -28.32
C ASN A 455 -10.56 0.84 -27.74
N GLY A 456 -9.88 0.03 -28.57
CA GLY A 456 -8.99 -1.04 -28.09
C GLY A 456 -7.80 -0.57 -27.25
N ASP A 457 -7.38 0.67 -27.48
CA ASP A 457 -6.36 1.35 -26.68
C ASP A 457 -6.87 1.80 -25.29
N GLU A 458 -8.18 1.83 -25.04
CA GLU A 458 -8.79 2.12 -23.72
C GLU A 458 -9.03 0.86 -22.90
N ILE A 459 -9.45 -0.25 -23.52
CA ILE A 459 -9.58 -1.54 -22.82
C ILE A 459 -8.22 -2.04 -22.32
N LEU A 460 -7.13 -1.73 -23.05
CA LEU A 460 -5.75 -2.00 -22.61
C LEU A 460 -5.25 -1.04 -21.51
N LYS A 461 -5.98 0.04 -21.20
CA LYS A 461 -5.62 0.99 -20.12
C LYS A 461 -6.24 0.65 -18.78
N ILE A 462 -7.38 -0.05 -18.76
CA ILE A 462 -8.02 -0.48 -17.52
C ILE A 462 -7.24 -1.67 -16.97
N SER A 463 -6.84 -1.61 -15.71
CA SER A 463 -6.10 -2.72 -15.10
C SER A 463 -7.01 -3.94 -14.90
N ASP A 464 -6.41 -5.13 -14.82
CA ASP A 464 -7.17 -6.36 -14.55
C ASP A 464 -7.93 -6.25 -13.20
N TRP A 465 -7.33 -5.55 -12.22
CA TRP A 465 -7.95 -5.24 -10.94
C TRP A 465 -9.18 -4.32 -11.08
N ASP A 466 -9.06 -3.23 -11.83
CA ASP A 466 -10.17 -2.26 -11.97
C ASP A 466 -11.37 -2.91 -12.65
N ARG A 467 -11.13 -3.74 -13.67
CA ARG A 467 -12.19 -4.51 -14.32
C ARG A 467 -12.85 -5.50 -13.36
N TYR A 468 -12.06 -6.30 -12.65
CA TYR A 468 -12.57 -7.26 -11.67
C TYR A 468 -13.41 -6.57 -10.60
N ALA A 469 -12.91 -5.47 -10.03
CA ALA A 469 -13.61 -4.74 -8.99
C ALA A 469 -14.93 -4.14 -9.49
N ALA A 470 -14.98 -3.62 -10.72
CA ALA A 470 -16.23 -3.11 -11.31
C ALA A 470 -17.27 -4.23 -11.52
N GLU A 471 -16.85 -5.37 -12.08
CA GLU A 471 -17.73 -6.52 -12.35
C GLU A 471 -18.28 -7.13 -11.04
N GLU A 472 -17.41 -7.36 -10.05
CA GLU A 472 -17.83 -7.91 -8.75
C GLU A 472 -18.71 -6.94 -7.96
N TYR A 473 -18.42 -5.64 -8.03
CA TYR A 473 -19.25 -4.64 -7.38
C TYR A 473 -20.68 -4.64 -7.95
N GLU A 474 -20.82 -4.70 -9.27
CA GLU A 474 -22.12 -4.79 -9.93
C GLU A 474 -22.90 -6.04 -9.50
N LEU A 475 -22.23 -7.19 -9.39
CA LEU A 475 -22.83 -8.44 -8.91
C LEU A 475 -23.30 -8.33 -7.46
N LEU A 476 -22.46 -7.81 -6.56
CA LEU A 476 -22.80 -7.66 -5.14
C LEU A 476 -23.99 -6.73 -4.94
N VAL A 477 -24.03 -5.61 -5.66
CA VAL A 477 -25.15 -4.65 -5.61
C VAL A 477 -26.44 -5.28 -6.18
N ALA A 478 -26.33 -6.08 -7.25
CA ALA A 478 -27.47 -6.78 -7.82
C ALA A 478 -28.06 -7.85 -6.88
N GLU A 479 -27.21 -8.54 -6.11
CA GLU A 479 -27.64 -9.53 -5.11
C GLU A 479 -28.36 -8.88 -3.92
N GLU A 480 -27.86 -7.72 -3.44
CA GLU A 480 -28.48 -6.96 -2.36
C GLU A 480 -29.80 -6.29 -2.77
N GLY A 481 -29.95 -5.93 -4.05
CA GLY A 481 -31.18 -5.37 -4.63
C GLY A 481 -32.30 -6.37 -4.91
N GLY A 482 -32.09 -7.66 -4.65
CA GLY A 482 -33.10 -8.70 -4.78
C GLY A 482 -34.19 -8.62 -3.69
N PRO A 483 -35.46 -8.99 -3.99
CA PRO A 483 -36.59 -8.81 -3.06
C PRO A 483 -36.54 -9.68 -1.78
N ASP A 484 -35.44 -10.37 -1.47
CA ASP A 484 -35.34 -11.35 -0.38
C ASP A 484 -34.10 -11.18 0.53
N HIS A 485 -33.24 -10.16 0.34
CA HIS A 485 -32.00 -10.01 1.14
C HIS A 485 -31.80 -8.68 1.88
N GLY A 486 -32.66 -7.67 1.66
CA GLY A 486 -32.52 -6.34 2.27
C GLY A 486 -32.71 -6.29 3.80
N GLU A 487 -33.28 -7.33 4.43
CA GLU A 487 -33.44 -7.38 5.89
C GLU A 487 -32.39 -8.27 6.59
N ASP A 488 -31.70 -9.18 5.89
CA ASP A 488 -30.77 -10.12 6.52
C ASP A 488 -29.36 -9.57 6.73
N MET A 489 -28.91 -8.58 5.93
CA MET A 489 -27.59 -7.97 6.11
C MET A 489 -27.55 -7.00 7.32
N PHE A 490 -28.67 -6.35 7.63
CA PHE A 490 -28.76 -5.36 8.72
C PHE A 490 -29.33 -5.93 10.03
N MET A 491 -30.08 -7.04 10.01
CA MET A 491 -30.66 -7.65 11.23
C MET A 491 -29.73 -8.65 11.93
N ARG A 492 -28.64 -9.09 11.29
CA ARG A 492 -27.78 -10.13 11.87
C ARG A 492 -26.85 -9.63 12.96
N GLU A 493 -26.53 -8.34 12.98
CA GLU A 493 -25.79 -7.71 14.10
C GLU A 493 -26.67 -7.43 15.33
N GLU A 494 -28.00 -7.27 15.17
CA GLU A 494 -28.90 -7.06 16.32
C GLU A 494 -29.39 -8.37 16.99
N MET A 495 -29.23 -9.54 16.36
CA MET A 495 -29.77 -10.82 16.89
C MET A 495 -28.76 -11.74 17.61
N THR A 496 -27.52 -11.31 17.88
CA THR A 496 -26.59 -12.09 18.73
C THR A 496 -26.58 -11.68 20.21
N THR A 497 -27.48 -10.80 20.65
CA THR A 497 -27.68 -10.52 22.07
C THR A 497 -29.07 -10.90 22.54
N GLY A 498 -29.23 -12.16 22.96
CA GLY A 498 -30.35 -12.56 23.83
C GLY A 498 -30.86 -13.96 23.57
N GLU A 499 -30.42 -14.92 24.41
CA GLU A 499 -31.29 -15.81 25.20
C GLU A 499 -30.44 -16.89 25.89
N GLU A 500 -29.88 -16.57 27.06
CA GLU A 500 -29.81 -17.55 28.15
C GLU A 500 -30.17 -16.85 29.47
N ASP A 501 -31.24 -17.36 30.08
CA ASP A 501 -31.88 -16.87 31.30
C ASP A 501 -30.98 -17.06 32.54
N GLY A 502 -30.87 -15.97 33.31
CA GLY A 502 -30.88 -16.00 34.78
C GLY A 502 -29.57 -16.35 35.52
N ASN A 503 -28.85 -15.33 35.99
CA ASN A 503 -28.90 -14.86 37.39
C ASN A 503 -27.72 -13.89 37.72
N ASP A 504 -28.07 -12.73 38.31
CA ASP A 504 -27.20 -11.73 38.98
C ASP A 504 -26.07 -11.02 38.20
N HIS A 505 -26.33 -9.75 37.83
CA HIS A 505 -25.30 -8.75 37.53
C HIS A 505 -25.36 -7.56 38.50
N SER A 506 -24.24 -7.23 39.16
CA SER A 506 -23.69 -5.87 39.14
C SER A 506 -22.23 -5.82 39.64
N SER A 507 -21.30 -5.61 38.72
CA SER A 507 -20.17 -4.67 38.84
C SER A 507 -19.42 -4.64 37.51
N LEU A 508 -19.70 -3.60 36.71
CA LEU A 508 -18.87 -3.20 35.58
C LEU A 508 -17.51 -2.71 36.10
N PRO A 509 -16.44 -2.96 35.35
CA PRO A 509 -15.55 -1.87 35.03
C PRO A 509 -15.37 -1.75 33.51
N LEU A 510 -15.38 -0.48 33.08
CA LEU A 510 -14.84 0.04 31.83
C LEU A 510 -13.56 -0.72 31.42
N SER A 511 -13.63 -1.45 30.30
CA SER A 511 -12.46 -2.03 29.62
C SER A 511 -12.54 -1.66 28.14
N MET A 512 -11.59 -0.85 27.69
CA MET A 512 -10.47 -1.26 26.83
C MET A 512 -10.69 -0.87 25.36
N GLU A 513 -10.51 0.42 25.10
CA GLU A 513 -9.69 0.81 23.96
C GLU A 513 -8.26 0.33 24.26
N ARG A 514 -7.77 -0.63 23.48
CA ARG A 514 -6.33 -0.87 23.34
C ARG A 514 -5.97 -0.84 21.88
N ASP A 515 -5.51 0.33 21.47
CA ASP A 515 -4.55 0.54 20.41
C ASP A 515 -3.49 -0.57 20.42
N VAL A 516 -3.31 -1.22 19.28
CA VAL A 516 -2.14 -2.08 19.03
C VAL A 516 -0.94 -1.14 18.87
N ILE A 517 -0.25 -0.87 19.98
CA ILE A 517 1.01 -0.13 20.00
C ILE A 517 2.13 -1.07 19.54
N MET A 518 2.77 -0.69 18.44
CA MET A 518 4.08 -1.20 18.00
C MET A 518 5.11 -0.98 19.12
N ALA A 519 5.72 -2.06 19.58
CA ALA A 519 6.65 -2.04 20.71
C ALA A 519 7.98 -1.36 20.37
N ASP A 520 8.24 -0.22 21.00
CA ASP A 520 9.59 0.27 21.25
C ASP A 520 10.22 -0.52 22.41
N SER A 521 11.51 -0.78 22.26
CA SER A 521 12.42 -1.29 23.28
C SER A 521 12.46 -0.39 24.50
N ASP A 522 12.48 -0.95 25.73
CA ASP A 522 13.51 -0.56 26.70
C ASP A 522 13.59 -1.42 27.97
N VAL A 523 14.86 -1.68 28.32
CA VAL A 523 15.52 -1.75 29.63
C VAL A 523 14.74 -2.22 30.86
N ASN A 524 15.25 -3.34 31.37
CA ASN A 524 14.98 -4.03 32.63
C ASN A 524 15.31 -3.18 33.88
N ASP A 525 14.38 -3.01 34.81
CA ASP A 525 14.66 -3.03 36.25
C ASP A 525 13.39 -3.29 37.07
N GLY A 526 13.49 -4.17 38.07
CA GLY A 526 12.35 -4.70 38.83
C GLY A 526 12.09 -3.98 40.17
N HIS A 527 10.87 -4.11 40.69
CA HIS A 527 10.60 -4.63 42.03
C HIS A 527 9.10 -4.62 42.39
N ASP A 528 8.76 -5.57 43.26
CA ASP A 528 7.47 -6.01 43.77
C ASP A 528 6.80 -5.03 44.76
N ASP A 529 5.45 -5.04 44.88
CA ASP A 529 4.71 -5.58 46.05
C ASP A 529 3.20 -5.20 46.14
N TYR A 530 2.49 -5.97 46.98
CA TYR A 530 1.06 -6.29 47.13
C TYR A 530 0.05 -5.24 47.74
N SER A 531 -1.20 -5.21 47.19
CA SER A 531 -2.56 -5.37 47.82
C SER A 531 -3.23 -4.26 48.75
N PRO A 532 -4.53 -4.36 49.19
CA PRO A 532 -5.77 -3.78 48.59
C PRO A 532 -6.75 -3.09 49.61
N LEU A 533 -8.06 -2.87 49.26
CA LEU A 533 -9.30 -2.50 50.05
C LEU A 533 -9.93 -1.12 49.67
N SER A 534 -11.24 -0.78 49.67
CA SER A 534 -12.55 -1.44 49.93
C SER A 534 -13.74 -0.45 49.66
N VAL A 535 -14.80 -0.91 48.98
CA VAL A 535 -16.28 -0.66 49.08
C VAL A 535 -16.92 0.69 49.54
N HIS A 536 -17.86 1.26 48.74
CA HIS A 536 -19.26 1.63 49.15
C HIS A 536 -20.18 2.11 48.00
N SER A 537 -21.44 1.62 47.99
CA SER A 537 -22.50 1.78 46.98
C SER A 537 -23.47 2.96 47.22
N SER A 538 -24.19 3.43 46.18
CA SER A 538 -25.61 3.83 46.26
C SER A 538 -26.25 4.10 44.87
N LEU A 539 -27.50 3.64 44.71
CA LEU A 539 -28.35 3.54 43.51
C LEU A 539 -29.26 4.77 43.29
N GLY A 540 -29.72 4.98 42.05
CA GLY A 540 -30.87 5.83 41.70
C GLY A 540 -31.34 5.63 40.25
N LEU A 541 -32.47 4.92 40.08
CA LEU A 541 -33.15 4.60 38.82
C LEU A 541 -34.03 5.76 38.29
N GLY A 542 -34.16 5.85 36.96
CA GLY A 542 -35.17 6.65 36.26
C GLY A 542 -35.28 6.27 34.78
N ASN A 543 -36.41 5.65 34.40
CA ASN A 543 -36.70 4.99 33.12
C ASN A 543 -37.65 5.86 32.27
N ALA A 544 -37.44 5.99 30.95
CA ALA A 544 -38.51 6.27 29.95
C ALA A 544 -38.01 6.35 28.48
N GLY A 545 -38.52 5.46 27.61
CA GLY A 545 -39.18 5.85 26.36
C GLY A 545 -38.44 5.68 25.03
N HIS A 546 -38.63 4.52 24.38
CA HIS A 546 -38.37 4.30 22.94
C HIS A 546 -39.39 5.03 22.04
N ARG A 547 -38.90 5.65 20.96
CA ARG A 547 -39.63 5.86 19.69
C ARG A 547 -38.65 5.74 18.51
N SER A 548 -39.02 4.89 17.54
CA SER A 548 -38.38 4.68 16.24
C SER A 548 -39.02 5.55 15.16
N LEU A 549 -38.19 6.19 14.32
CA LEU A 549 -38.42 6.74 12.98
C LEU A 549 -36.99 6.86 12.38
N PHE A 550 -36.60 6.25 11.25
CA PHE A 550 -36.97 6.61 9.88
C PHE A 550 -36.55 5.52 8.87
N SER A 551 -37.38 5.33 7.84
CA SER A 551 -37.10 4.62 6.59
C SER A 551 -36.45 5.56 5.57
N VAL A 552 -35.40 5.11 4.86
CA VAL A 552 -34.83 5.85 3.71
C VAL A 552 -35.21 5.14 2.42
N THR A 553 -35.69 5.90 1.44
CA THR A 553 -36.06 5.47 0.08
C THR A 553 -34.89 5.76 -0.86
N PRO A 554 -34.53 4.88 -1.82
CA PRO A 554 -33.43 5.15 -2.75
C PRO A 554 -33.81 6.16 -3.84
N CYS A 555 -32.85 7.00 -4.21
CA CYS A 555 -32.97 8.03 -5.25
C CYS A 555 -32.70 7.43 -6.65
N SER A 556 -33.51 7.80 -7.64
CA SER A 556 -33.40 7.30 -9.03
C SER A 556 -32.45 8.16 -9.86
N ILE A 557 -31.52 7.50 -10.57
CA ILE A 557 -30.64 8.11 -11.59
C ILE A 557 -31.37 8.08 -12.94
N GLU A 558 -31.64 9.25 -13.53
CA GLU A 558 -32.08 9.37 -14.93
C GLU A 558 -30.87 9.63 -15.84
N TYR A 559 -30.62 8.72 -16.78
CA TYR A 559 -29.71 8.94 -17.91
C TYR A 559 -30.43 9.71 -19.02
N GLN A 560 -29.85 10.82 -19.48
CA GLN A 560 -30.25 11.47 -20.74
C GLN A 560 -29.23 11.12 -21.83
N TYR A 561 -29.74 10.51 -22.91
CA TYR A 561 -29.07 10.30 -24.19
C TYR A 561 -28.90 11.60 -24.97
#